data_AF-A0A453RTC8-F1
#
_entry.id   AF-A0A453RTC8-F1
#
_cell.length_a   1.000
_cell.length_b   1.000
_cell.length_c   1.000
_cell.angle_alpha   90.00
_cell.angle_beta   90.00
_cell.angle_gamma   90.00
#
_symmetry.space_group_name_H-M   'P 1'
#
loop_
_entity.id
_entity.type
_entity.pdbx_description
1 polymer ?
#
loop_
_entity_poly.entity_id
_entity_poly.type
_entity_poly.pdbx_seq_one_letter_code
_entity_poly.pdbx_strand_id
1 'polypeptide(L)'
;MLDVRRSQKIQMIKDLNIEKARFRFEVEIGKSPPLSDEEFWSELREKAVELRDEWRLENRQAFANIWSDMVYGVALFLLMYFNQSKVAMIKFTGYKLLNNISDSGKAFLIILVSDILLGYHSEAGWHSLVEIILDHYGLETDQAAVTFFVCLVPVALDVFIKFWVYKYLPRLSPSVGNILDEIRRH
;
A
#
# COMPACT_ATOMS: atom_id res chain seq x y z
N MET A 1 2.58 16.76 -12.87
CA MET A 1 1.75 15.82 -12.09
C MET A 1 0.39 15.59 -12.74
N LEU A 2 -0.33 16.64 -13.17
CA LEU A 2 -1.68 16.51 -13.76
C LEU A 2 -1.73 16.14 -15.25
N ASP A 3 -0.58 16.08 -15.92
CA ASP A 3 -0.48 15.75 -17.35
C ASP A 3 0.42 14.54 -17.54
N VAL A 4 0.31 13.90 -18.71
CA VAL A 4 0.93 12.62 -19.02
C VAL A 4 2.47 12.71 -18.95
N ARG A 5 3.07 11.85 -18.13
CA ARG A 5 4.52 11.72 -17.92
C ARG A 5 5.21 11.03 -19.09
N ARG A 6 6.54 11.12 -19.16
CA ARG A 6 7.33 10.49 -20.23
C ARG A 6 7.18 8.96 -20.23
N SER A 7 7.21 8.33 -19.06
CA SER A 7 6.95 6.91 -18.84
C SER A 7 5.57 6.50 -19.38
N GLN A 8 4.52 7.23 -18.97
CA GLN A 8 3.14 7.02 -19.43
C GLN A 8 3.02 7.18 -20.96
N LYS A 9 3.70 8.17 -21.57
CA LYS A 9 3.74 8.33 -23.04
C LYS A 9 4.35 7.11 -23.74
N ILE A 10 5.40 6.52 -23.18
CA ILE A 10 6.00 5.29 -23.74
C ILE A 10 5.00 4.15 -23.68
N GLN A 11 4.25 4.02 -22.58
CA GLN A 11 3.22 3.00 -22.43
C GLN A 11 2.09 3.20 -23.46
N MET A 12 1.57 4.43 -23.59
CA MET A 12 0.57 4.76 -24.60
C MET A 12 1.01 4.43 -26.03
N ILE A 13 2.29 4.66 -26.36
CA ILE A 13 2.83 4.29 -27.69
C ILE A 13 2.82 2.77 -27.88
N LYS A 14 3.12 1.99 -26.84
CA LYS A 14 3.02 0.52 -26.90
C LYS A 14 1.57 0.10 -27.13
N ASP A 15 0.64 0.67 -26.36
CA ASP A 15 -0.79 0.34 -26.45
C ASP A 15 -1.35 0.68 -27.83
N LEU A 16 -0.99 1.84 -28.40
CA LEU A 16 -1.36 2.22 -29.77
C LEU A 16 -0.79 1.27 -30.83
N ASN A 17 0.45 0.79 -30.65
CA ASN A 17 1.04 -0.19 -31.57
C ASN A 17 0.34 -1.55 -31.50
N ILE A 18 -0.12 -1.95 -30.30
CA ILE A 18 -0.92 -3.15 -30.11
C ILE A 18 -2.27 -3.02 -30.82
N GLU A 19 -2.96 -1.89 -30.67
CA GLU A 19 -4.23 -1.65 -31.38
C GLU A 19 -4.05 -1.60 -32.90
N LYS A 20 -2.97 -0.97 -33.39
CA LYS A 20 -2.60 -1.05 -34.81
C LYS A 20 -2.39 -2.49 -35.29
N ALA A 21 -1.74 -3.33 -34.50
CA ALA A 21 -1.54 -4.74 -34.83
C ALA A 21 -2.86 -5.53 -34.81
N ARG A 22 -3.75 -5.23 -33.85
CA ARG A 22 -5.10 -5.81 -33.76
C ARG A 22 -5.91 -5.52 -35.03
N PHE A 23 -5.98 -4.26 -35.46
CA PHE A 23 -6.70 -3.88 -36.68
C PHE A 23 -6.20 -4.63 -37.92
N ARG A 24 -4.87 -4.73 -38.09
CA ARG A 24 -4.27 -5.50 -39.20
C ARG A 24 -4.65 -6.97 -39.16
N PHE A 25 -4.56 -7.57 -37.98
CA PHE A 25 -4.91 -8.97 -37.80
C PHE A 25 -6.38 -9.25 -38.11
N GLU A 26 -7.30 -8.39 -37.69
CA GLU A 26 -8.75 -8.55 -37.94
C GLU A 26 -9.12 -8.49 -39.43
N VAL A 27 -8.40 -7.66 -40.19
CA VAL A 27 -8.53 -7.60 -41.65
C VAL A 27 -7.98 -8.88 -42.30
N GLU A 28 -6.81 -9.35 -41.87
CA GLU A 28 -6.16 -10.56 -42.42
C GLU A 28 -7.02 -11.83 -42.23
N ILE A 29 -7.73 -11.94 -41.11
CA ILE A 29 -8.64 -13.07 -40.84
C ILE A 29 -10.05 -12.88 -41.42
N GLY A 30 -10.30 -11.79 -42.15
CA GLY A 30 -11.57 -11.50 -42.81
C GLY A 30 -12.72 -11.16 -41.86
N LYS A 31 -12.45 -10.72 -40.62
CA LYS A 31 -13.49 -10.30 -39.68
C LYS A 31 -14.03 -8.91 -39.99
N SER A 32 -13.20 -8.04 -40.55
CA SER A 32 -13.54 -6.65 -40.83
C SER A 32 -13.01 -6.26 -42.21
N PRO A 33 -13.73 -5.42 -42.99
CA PRO A 33 -13.19 -4.88 -44.23
C PRO A 33 -11.97 -3.98 -43.93
N PRO A 34 -11.00 -3.87 -44.86
CA PRO A 34 -9.89 -2.94 -44.71
C PRO A 34 -10.43 -1.51 -44.65
N LEU A 35 -10.06 -0.77 -43.61
CA LEU A 35 -10.34 0.66 -43.50
C LEU A 35 -9.53 1.43 -44.55
N SER A 36 -10.05 2.57 -44.99
CA SER A 36 -9.24 3.55 -45.71
C SER A 36 -8.14 4.12 -44.81
N ASP A 37 -7.07 4.65 -45.40
CA ASP A 37 -5.99 5.26 -44.62
C ASP A 37 -6.52 6.39 -43.71
N GLU A 38 -7.46 7.20 -44.20
CA GLU A 38 -8.04 8.31 -43.44
C GLU A 38 -8.84 7.82 -42.22
N GLU A 39 -9.72 6.83 -42.40
CA GLU A 39 -10.48 6.21 -41.30
C GLU A 39 -9.55 5.57 -40.27
N PHE A 40 -8.54 4.84 -40.72
CA PHE A 40 -7.56 4.21 -39.85
C PHE A 40 -6.80 5.23 -38.98
N TRP A 41 -6.35 6.34 -39.56
CA TRP A 41 -5.69 7.41 -38.81
C TRP A 41 -6.64 8.14 -37.86
N SER A 42 -7.92 8.28 -38.23
CA SER A 42 -8.95 8.85 -37.36
C SER A 42 -9.16 8.00 -36.11
N GLU A 43 -9.34 6.69 -36.27
CA GLU A 43 -9.51 5.72 -35.18
C GLU A 43 -8.29 5.71 -34.23
N LEU A 44 -7.07 5.66 -34.79
CA LEU A 44 -5.85 5.73 -33.98
C LEU A 44 -5.73 7.05 -33.22
N ARG A 45 -6.15 8.16 -33.81
CA ARG A 45 -6.15 9.48 -33.15
C ARG A 45 -7.15 9.51 -32.01
N GLU A 46 -8.34 8.96 -32.22
CA GLU A 46 -9.36 8.84 -31.17
C GLU A 46 -8.83 8.01 -30.01
N LYS A 47 -8.26 6.83 -30.29
CA LYS A 47 -7.64 5.98 -29.26
C LYS A 47 -6.51 6.69 -28.52
N ALA A 48 -5.67 7.46 -29.22
CA ALA A 48 -4.59 8.22 -28.60
C ALA A 48 -5.11 9.31 -27.65
N VAL A 49 -6.24 9.94 -27.99
CA VAL A 49 -6.92 10.94 -27.15
C VAL A 49 -7.56 10.28 -25.94
N GLU A 50 -8.25 9.16 -26.14
CA GLU A 50 -8.84 8.36 -25.06
C GLU A 50 -7.78 7.97 -24.01
N LEU A 51 -6.68 7.34 -24.44
CA LEU A 51 -5.58 6.94 -23.56
C LEU A 51 -4.98 8.14 -22.81
N ARG A 52 -4.86 9.30 -23.48
CA ARG A 52 -4.36 10.52 -22.83
C ARG A 52 -5.30 10.96 -21.72
N ASP A 53 -6.59 10.95 -21.98
CA ASP A 53 -7.59 11.45 -21.05
C ASP A 53 -7.76 10.50 -19.85
N GLU A 54 -7.65 9.19 -20.06
CA GLU A 54 -7.55 8.16 -19.00
C GLU A 54 -6.35 8.43 -18.08
N TRP A 55 -5.13 8.53 -18.62
CA TRP A 55 -3.94 8.80 -17.82
C TRP A 55 -4.00 10.16 -17.10
N ARG A 56 -4.64 11.16 -17.68
CA ARG A 56 -4.85 12.47 -17.02
C ARG A 56 -5.87 12.37 -15.89
N LEU A 57 -6.88 11.51 -16.01
CA LEU A 57 -7.85 11.24 -14.95
C LEU A 57 -7.16 10.55 -13.76
N GLU A 58 -6.38 9.49 -14.01
CA GLU A 58 -5.62 8.81 -12.97
C GLU A 58 -4.65 9.75 -12.24
N ASN A 59 -3.89 10.53 -13.01
CA ASN A 59 -2.97 11.53 -12.46
C ASN A 59 -3.68 12.58 -11.58
N ARG A 60 -4.92 12.96 -11.94
CA ARG A 60 -5.74 13.89 -11.15
C ARG A 60 -6.25 13.21 -9.87
N GLN A 61 -6.68 11.95 -9.94
CA GLN A 61 -7.13 11.19 -8.77
C GLN A 61 -5.99 10.99 -7.77
N ALA A 62 -4.82 10.56 -8.23
CA ALA A 62 -3.63 10.43 -7.40
C ALA A 62 -3.26 11.76 -6.72
N PHE A 63 -3.31 12.87 -7.45
CA PHE A 63 -3.08 14.19 -6.87
C PHE A 63 -4.14 14.57 -5.82
N ALA A 64 -5.42 14.27 -6.09
CA ALA A 64 -6.51 14.51 -5.15
C ALA A 64 -6.35 13.69 -3.87
N ASN A 65 -5.92 12.43 -3.99
CA ASN A 65 -5.64 11.54 -2.86
C ASN A 65 -4.51 12.08 -1.98
N ILE A 66 -3.39 12.52 -2.58
CA ILE A 66 -2.29 13.16 -1.84
C ILE A 66 -2.81 14.39 -1.07
N TRP A 67 -3.62 15.22 -1.72
CA TRP A 67 -4.15 16.42 -1.11
C TRP A 67 -5.16 16.11 0.01
N SER A 68 -6.06 15.15 -0.20
CA SER A 68 -7.03 14.74 0.82
C SER A 68 -6.33 14.19 2.06
N ASP A 69 -5.29 13.38 1.88
CA ASP A 69 -4.56 12.78 3.00
C ASP A 69 -3.73 13.81 3.75
N MET A 70 -3.14 14.79 3.03
CA MET A 70 -2.48 15.92 3.65
C MET A 70 -3.45 16.75 4.49
N VAL A 71 -4.62 17.11 3.94
CA VAL A 71 -5.64 17.88 4.66
C VAL A 71 -6.16 17.10 5.86
N TYR A 72 -6.42 15.80 5.70
CA TYR A 72 -6.83 14.91 6.78
C TYR A 72 -5.77 14.88 7.90
N GLY A 73 -4.50 14.69 7.54
CA GLY A 73 -3.38 14.66 8.48
C GLY A 73 -3.23 15.98 9.24
N VAL A 74 -3.30 17.12 8.55
CA VAL A 74 -3.23 18.45 9.17
C VAL A 74 -4.43 18.67 10.09
N ALA A 75 -5.65 18.35 9.65
CA ALA A 75 -6.85 18.49 10.46
C ALA A 75 -6.79 17.63 11.72
N LEU A 76 -6.37 16.36 11.59
CA LEU A 76 -6.19 15.45 12.71
C LEU A 76 -5.11 15.94 13.68
N PHE A 77 -3.98 16.42 13.15
CA PHE A 77 -2.90 16.99 13.95
C PHE A 77 -3.37 18.22 14.74
N LEU A 78 -4.06 19.16 14.09
CA LEU A 78 -4.62 20.34 14.76
C LEU A 78 -5.65 19.95 15.81
N LEU A 79 -6.52 18.99 15.52
CA LEU A 79 -7.51 18.49 16.47
C LEU A 79 -6.82 17.93 17.72
N MET A 80 -5.82 17.06 17.55
CA MET A 80 -5.03 16.53 18.67
C MET A 80 -4.26 17.62 19.40
N TYR A 81 -3.69 18.59 18.67
CA TYR A 81 -2.91 19.68 19.23
C TYR A 81 -3.76 20.60 20.12
N PHE A 82 -4.96 20.96 19.68
CA PHE A 82 -5.87 21.82 20.45
C PHE A 82 -6.64 21.09 21.55
N ASN A 83 -6.86 19.77 21.42
CA ASN A 83 -7.60 18.97 22.39
C ASN A 83 -6.70 18.12 23.30
N GLN A 84 -5.60 18.69 23.81
CA GLN A 84 -4.62 17.96 24.65
C GLN A 84 -5.25 17.22 25.83
N SER A 85 -6.29 17.79 26.46
CA SER A 85 -6.98 17.17 27.59
C SER A 85 -7.69 15.87 27.20
N LYS A 86 -8.37 15.84 26.05
CA LYS A 86 -9.03 14.63 25.52
C LYS A 86 -8.00 13.59 25.10
N VAL A 87 -6.90 14.02 24.46
CA VAL A 87 -5.80 13.14 24.09
C VAL A 87 -5.16 12.52 25.33
N ALA A 88 -4.94 13.30 26.39
CA ALA A 88 -4.44 12.81 27.67
C ALA A 88 -5.41 11.81 28.33
N MET A 89 -6.73 12.05 28.24
CA MET A 89 -7.74 11.12 28.73
C MET A 89 -7.71 9.80 27.95
N ILE A 90 -7.59 9.82 26.62
CA ILE A 90 -7.46 8.61 25.80
C ILE A 90 -6.18 7.84 26.17
N LYS A 91 -5.05 8.55 26.31
CA LYS A 91 -3.78 7.95 26.76
C LYS A 91 -3.91 7.31 28.13
N PHE A 92 -4.54 8.01 29.07
CA PHE A 92 -4.77 7.49 30.42
C PHE A 92 -5.68 6.26 30.42
N THR A 93 -6.78 6.30 29.67
CA THR A 93 -7.70 5.17 29.53
C THR A 93 -7.00 3.96 28.90
N GLY A 94 -6.24 4.17 27.82
CA GLY A 94 -5.44 3.10 27.20
C GLY A 94 -4.42 2.51 28.17
N TYR A 95 -3.68 3.35 28.88
CA TYR A 95 -2.72 2.91 29.90
C TYR A 95 -3.40 2.13 31.03
N LYS A 96 -4.57 2.57 31.49
CA LYS A 96 -5.34 1.91 32.54
C LYS A 96 -5.92 0.57 32.05
N LEU A 97 -6.43 0.50 30.83
CA LEU A 97 -6.89 -0.74 30.20
C LEU A 97 -5.75 -1.74 30.11
N LEU A 98 -4.59 -1.33 29.58
CA LEU A 98 -3.43 -2.21 29.44
C LEU A 98 -2.89 -2.68 30.80
N ASN A 99 -2.87 -1.82 31.82
CA ASN A 99 -2.40 -2.20 33.15
C ASN A 99 -3.36 -3.05 33.97
N ASN A 100 -4.66 -2.96 33.70
CA ASN A 100 -5.67 -3.83 34.33
C ASN A 100 -5.67 -5.25 33.79
N ILE A 101 -5.02 -5.51 32.64
CA ILE A 101 -4.82 -6.86 32.12
C ILE A 101 -3.74 -7.55 32.96
N SER A 102 -3.89 -8.85 33.19
CA SER A 102 -2.84 -9.66 33.84
C SER A 102 -1.55 -9.61 33.05
N ASP A 103 -0.40 -9.78 33.71
CA ASP A 103 0.88 -9.73 33.01
C ASP A 103 1.02 -10.78 31.90
N SER A 104 0.44 -11.97 32.11
CA SER A 104 0.30 -13.00 31.07
C SER A 104 -0.61 -12.56 29.92
N GLY A 105 -1.70 -11.83 30.21
CA GLY A 105 -2.60 -11.28 29.20
C GLY A 105 -1.96 -10.16 28.37
N LYS A 106 -1.10 -9.33 28.97
CA LYS A 106 -0.31 -8.33 28.23
C LYS A 106 0.65 -9.00 27.25
N ALA A 107 1.35 -10.04 27.70
CA ALA A 107 2.25 -10.84 26.87
C ALA A 107 1.49 -11.50 25.72
N PHE A 108 0.35 -12.14 26.02
CA PHE A 108 -0.52 -12.74 25.01
C PHE A 108 -1.04 -11.72 24.00
N LEU A 109 -1.51 -10.54 24.44
CA LEU A 109 -2.02 -9.51 23.54
C LEU A 109 -0.93 -8.97 22.61
N ILE A 110 0.31 -8.83 23.12
CA ILE A 110 1.44 -8.41 22.29
C ILE A 110 1.82 -9.50 21.28
N ILE A 111 1.86 -10.78 21.69
CA ILE A 111 2.09 -11.90 20.78
C ILE A 111 0.98 -11.96 19.72
N LEU A 112 -0.28 -11.83 20.11
CA LEU A 112 -1.44 -11.85 19.21
C LEU A 112 -1.38 -10.68 18.21
N VAL A 113 -1.11 -9.46 18.67
CA VAL A 113 -0.98 -8.30 17.78
C VAL A 113 0.21 -8.46 16.85
N SER A 114 1.35 -8.93 17.38
CA SER A 114 2.54 -9.23 16.59
C SER A 114 2.21 -10.28 15.52
N ASP A 115 1.52 -11.35 15.87
CA ASP A 115 1.14 -12.44 14.97
C ASP A 115 0.06 -12.00 13.97
N ILE A 116 -0.83 -11.07 14.30
CA ILE A 116 -1.77 -10.50 13.31
C ILE A 116 -1.06 -9.55 12.35
N LEU A 117 -0.12 -8.73 12.83
CA LEU A 117 0.61 -7.77 12.00
C LEU A 117 1.68 -8.44 11.13
N LEU A 118 2.29 -9.52 11.62
CA LEU A 118 3.39 -10.24 10.97
C LEU A 118 2.92 -11.54 10.30
N GLY A 119 1.86 -12.16 10.82
CA GLY A 119 1.27 -13.41 10.33
C GLY A 119 0.34 -13.24 9.14
N TYR A 120 0.42 -12.11 8.43
CA TYR A 120 0.07 -12.02 7.01
C TYR A 120 1.08 -12.83 6.16
N HIS A 121 1.09 -14.15 6.36
CA HIS A 121 2.01 -15.13 5.76
C HIS A 121 1.76 -15.42 4.28
N SER A 122 1.42 -14.41 3.48
CA SER A 122 1.66 -14.48 2.05
C SER A 122 2.41 -13.23 1.64
N GLU A 123 3.52 -13.43 0.92
CA GLU A 123 4.16 -12.41 0.09
C GLU A 123 3.09 -11.57 -0.65
N ALA A 124 2.02 -12.23 -1.09
CA ALA A 124 0.85 -11.62 -1.70
C ALA A 124 0.14 -10.56 -0.82
N GLY A 125 -0.03 -10.75 0.48
CA GLY A 125 -0.70 -9.76 1.35
C GLY A 125 0.09 -8.46 1.47
N TRP A 126 1.41 -8.56 1.64
CA TRP A 126 2.30 -7.41 1.66
C TRP A 126 2.46 -6.77 0.27
N HIS A 127 2.48 -7.59 -0.77
CA HIS A 127 2.52 -7.12 -2.15
C HIS A 127 1.26 -6.33 -2.51
N SER A 128 0.08 -6.87 -2.24
CA SER A 128 -1.20 -6.14 -2.38
C SER A 128 -1.24 -4.85 -1.56
N LEU A 129 -0.75 -4.88 -0.31
CA LEU A 129 -0.73 -3.68 0.53
C LEU A 129 0.12 -2.57 -0.10
N VAL A 130 1.31 -2.92 -0.60
CA VAL A 130 2.21 -1.96 -1.24
C VAL A 130 1.61 -1.46 -2.55
N GLU A 131 1.05 -2.34 -3.39
CA GLU A 131 0.39 -1.93 -4.64
C GLU A 131 -0.77 -0.97 -4.38
N ILE A 132 -1.65 -1.27 -3.41
CA ILE A 132 -2.75 -0.37 -3.03
C ILE A 132 -2.24 1.01 -2.61
N ILE A 133 -1.14 1.06 -1.83
CA ILE A 133 -0.55 2.33 -1.40
C ILE A 133 0.06 3.09 -2.60
N LEU A 134 0.79 2.41 -3.47
CA LEU A 134 1.42 3.02 -4.65
C LEU A 134 0.38 3.55 -5.62
N ASP A 135 -0.68 2.77 -5.89
CA ASP A 135 -1.80 3.15 -6.76
C ASP A 135 -2.56 4.34 -6.19
N HIS A 136 -2.84 4.34 -4.88
CA HIS A 136 -3.51 5.46 -4.20
C HIS A 136 -2.76 6.78 -4.40
N TYR A 137 -1.42 6.75 -4.44
CA TYR A 137 -0.58 7.92 -4.68
C TYR A 137 -0.14 8.10 -6.16
N GLY A 138 -0.58 7.24 -7.08
CA GLY A 138 -0.21 7.27 -8.50
C GLY A 138 1.29 7.12 -8.78
N LEU A 139 1.98 6.41 -7.90
CA LEU A 139 3.41 6.11 -8.01
C LEU A 139 3.61 4.91 -8.95
N GLU A 140 4.69 4.95 -9.73
CA GLU A 140 5.00 3.84 -10.65
C GLU A 140 5.50 2.63 -9.85
N THR A 141 4.82 1.50 -10.05
CA THR A 141 5.17 0.23 -9.40
C THR A 141 6.37 -0.40 -10.08
N ASP A 142 7.55 -0.26 -9.47
CA ASP A 142 8.71 -1.09 -9.80
C ASP A 142 8.60 -2.42 -9.05
N GLN A 143 8.28 -3.48 -9.77
CA GLN A 143 8.12 -4.83 -9.21
C GLN A 143 9.37 -5.28 -8.44
N ALA A 144 10.58 -4.89 -8.86
CA ALA A 144 11.80 -5.22 -8.13
C ALA A 144 11.87 -4.51 -6.77
N ALA A 145 11.47 -3.23 -6.72
CA ALA A 145 11.41 -2.46 -5.48
C ALA A 145 10.31 -2.98 -4.53
N VAL A 146 9.15 -3.36 -5.07
CA VAL A 146 8.06 -3.96 -4.28
C VAL A 146 8.51 -5.30 -3.69
N THR A 147 9.07 -6.21 -4.50
CA THR A 147 9.60 -7.49 -4.01
C THR A 147 10.67 -7.26 -2.94
N PHE A 148 11.60 -6.33 -3.15
CA PHE A 148 12.61 -6.02 -2.13
C PHE A 148 11.99 -5.55 -0.81
N PHE A 149 10.99 -4.68 -0.86
CA PHE A 149 10.26 -4.23 0.32
C PHE A 149 9.57 -5.39 1.04
N VAL A 150 8.81 -6.21 0.29
CA VAL A 150 8.05 -7.35 0.81
C VAL A 150 8.97 -8.42 1.44
N CYS A 151 10.18 -8.60 0.90
CA CYS A 151 11.15 -9.54 1.47
C CYS A 151 11.86 -8.98 2.72
N LEU A 152 12.15 -7.68 2.78
CA LEU A 152 12.99 -7.11 3.84
C LEU A 152 12.18 -6.58 5.03
N VAL A 153 11.15 -5.77 4.76
CA VAL A 153 10.48 -4.97 5.78
C VAL A 153 9.65 -5.83 6.74
N PRO A 154 8.83 -6.79 6.29
CA PRO A 154 8.09 -7.66 7.21
C PRO A 154 9.02 -8.47 8.12
N VAL A 155 10.12 -8.99 7.57
CA VAL A 155 11.13 -9.75 8.33
C VAL A 155 11.84 -8.86 9.35
N ALA A 156 12.23 -7.63 8.96
CA ALA A 156 12.86 -6.69 9.87
C ALA A 156 11.91 -6.25 11.01
N LEU A 157 10.63 -6.01 10.69
CA LEU A 157 9.59 -5.70 11.67
C LEU A 157 9.37 -6.87 12.64
N ASP A 158 9.37 -8.11 12.15
CA ASP A 158 9.25 -9.31 12.99
C ASP A 158 10.39 -9.39 14.01
N VAL A 159 11.62 -9.26 13.55
CA VAL A 159 12.81 -9.28 14.42
C VAL A 159 12.76 -8.12 15.41
N PHE A 160 12.37 -6.91 14.98
CA PHE A 160 12.30 -5.75 15.85
C PHE A 160 11.24 -5.90 16.95
N ILE A 161 10.03 -6.36 16.59
CA ILE A 161 8.95 -6.57 17.56
C ILE A 161 9.35 -7.67 18.55
N LYS A 162 9.85 -8.82 18.06
CA LYS A 162 10.36 -9.88 18.93
C LYS A 162 11.45 -9.37 19.87
N PHE A 163 12.44 -8.64 19.36
CA PHE A 163 13.49 -8.04 20.18
C PHE A 163 12.93 -7.08 21.23
N TRP A 164 12.00 -6.21 20.85
CA TRP A 164 11.37 -5.27 21.77
C TRP A 164 10.61 -6.01 22.88
N VAL A 165 9.87 -7.06 22.51
CA VAL A 165 9.20 -7.95 23.45
C VAL A 165 10.21 -8.57 24.42
N TYR A 166 11.24 -9.24 23.94
CA TYR A 166 12.22 -9.87 24.83
C TYR A 166 12.96 -8.88 25.74
N LYS A 167 13.24 -7.67 25.26
CA LYS A 167 14.02 -6.68 26.03
C LYS A 167 13.18 -5.89 27.03
N TYR A 168 11.95 -5.53 26.68
CA TYR A 168 11.13 -4.60 27.46
C TYR A 168 10.01 -5.29 28.23
N LEU A 169 9.51 -6.44 27.77
CA LEU A 169 8.44 -7.18 28.44
C LEU A 169 8.86 -7.70 29.84
N PRO A 170 10.06 -8.28 30.04
CA PRO A 170 10.50 -8.72 31.36
C PRO A 170 10.69 -7.58 32.38
N ARG A 171 10.87 -6.34 31.90
CA ARG A 171 10.99 -5.14 32.76
C ARG A 171 9.63 -4.63 33.25
N LEU A 172 8.55 -5.00 32.58
CA LEU A 172 7.18 -4.65 32.96
C LEU A 172 6.55 -5.68 33.91
N SER A 173 7.01 -6.94 33.87
CA SER A 173 6.65 -7.96 34.85
C SER A 173 7.70 -9.08 34.94
N PRO A 174 8.27 -9.35 36.12
CA PRO A 174 9.23 -10.44 36.33
C PRO A 174 8.65 -11.83 36.01
N SER A 175 7.33 -12.01 36.13
CA SER A 175 6.66 -13.30 35.90
C SER A 175 6.64 -13.71 34.42
N VAL A 176 6.76 -12.75 33.51
CA VAL A 176 6.67 -12.99 32.06
C VAL A 176 7.99 -13.49 31.49
N GLY A 177 9.11 -13.16 32.11
CA GLY A 177 10.42 -13.71 31.75
C GLY A 177 10.46 -15.24 31.86
N ASN A 178 9.84 -15.78 32.93
CA ASN A 178 9.77 -17.22 33.15
C ASN A 178 8.91 -17.94 32.09
N ILE A 179 7.81 -17.32 31.63
CA ILE A 179 6.92 -17.90 30.61
C ILE A 179 7.58 -17.87 29.22
N LEU A 180 8.31 -16.80 28.88
CA LEU A 180 9.07 -16.71 27.62
C LEU A 180 10.22 -17.74 27.55
N ASP A 181 10.89 -17.99 28.67
CA ASP A 181 11.93 -19.03 28.77
C ASP A 181 11.35 -20.45 28.67
N GLU A 182 10.10 -20.66 29.12
CA GLU A 182 9.39 -21.94 29.00
C GLU A 182 8.95 -22.22 27.56
N ILE A 183 8.45 -21.20 26.85
CA ILE A 183 8.15 -21.29 25.39
C ILE A 183 9.43 -21.57 24.58
N ARG A 184 10.60 -21.10 25.01
CA ARG A 184 11.89 -21.34 24.34
C ARG A 184 12.45 -22.76 24.53
N ARG A 185 11.94 -23.51 25.53
CA ARG A 185 12.37 -24.90 25.79
C ARG A 185 11.60 -25.93 24.97
N HIS A 186 10.53 -25.52 24.29
CA HIS A 186 9.75 -26.32 23.36
C HIS A 186 9.96 -25.84 21.92
#